data_AF-R1GWY5-F1
#
_entry.id   AF-R1GWY5-F1
#
_cell.length_a   1.000
_cell.length_b   1.000
_cell.length_c   1.000
_cell.angle_alpha   90.00
_cell.angle_beta   90.00
_cell.angle_gamma   90.00
#
_symmetry.space_group_name_H-M   'P 1'
#
loop_
_entity.id
_entity.type
_entity.pdbx_description
1 polymer ?
#
loop_
_entity_poly.entity_id
_entity_poly.type
_entity_poly.pdbx_seq_one_letter_code
_entity_poly.pdbx_strand_id
1 'polypeptide(L)'
;MPLRSDWRLQREGFTIDTLGRILKHTALNPALTLPLLLLARYTRKGQAVASLHPGALKHLKTLLCLGLADRISGWLDRAVANNWTNDVYDWSKELVVVTGGSDGIGKAIVLLLAERGIRVAVLDIQPLTYEAPPSVHHTHCDLSSPPSISAAVAAVRAHFAAAPTVLINNAGVCFGHPLLSSPPHLIHKTFAINTLAHAHLAQLLLPPMIAADHGMLVTIASQAAYVAAPYLADYAASKAAALALHEALAAELPTLRGMAW
;
A
#
# COMPACT_ATOMS: atom_id res chain seq x y z
N MET A 1 8.10 5.49 -13.47
CA MET A 1 8.53 5.88 -12.10
C MET A 1 8.39 4.69 -11.18
N PRO A 2 9.45 4.16 -10.55
CA PRO A 2 9.29 3.15 -9.52
C PRO A 2 8.82 3.86 -8.23
N LEU A 3 7.51 3.93 -8.01
CA LEU A 3 6.88 4.49 -6.81
C LEU A 3 6.81 3.50 -5.64
N ARG A 4 7.78 2.58 -5.54
CA ARG A 4 8.09 1.92 -4.26
C ARG A 4 9.27 2.65 -3.65
N SER A 5 9.00 3.71 -2.90
CA SER A 5 10.01 4.24 -2.00
C SER A 5 10.11 3.28 -0.82
N ASP A 6 11.19 2.50 -0.75
CA ASP A 6 11.56 1.66 0.40
C ASP A 6 11.88 2.49 1.67
N TRP A 7 11.65 3.81 1.60
CA TRP A 7 11.77 4.78 2.66
C TRP A 7 10.41 5.06 3.31
N ARG A 8 10.06 4.26 4.33
CA ARG A 8 9.05 4.65 5.33
C ARG A 8 9.65 4.55 6.72
N LEU A 9 9.62 5.65 7.47
CA LEU A 9 9.69 5.62 8.93
C LEU A 9 8.47 4.84 9.42
N GLN A 10 8.69 3.81 10.24
CA GLN A 10 7.58 3.09 10.86
C GLN A 10 6.87 4.01 11.87
N ARG A 11 5.64 3.62 12.23
CA ARG A 11 4.74 4.32 13.15
C ARG A 11 5.38 4.74 14.49
N GLU A 12 6.47 4.11 14.90
CA GLU A 12 7.09 4.24 16.22
C GLU A 12 8.29 5.22 16.29
N GLY A 13 8.58 5.95 15.20
CA GLY A 13 9.70 6.91 15.18
C GLY A 13 11.06 6.26 14.92
N PHE A 14 12.14 6.77 15.53
CA PHE A 14 13.49 6.25 15.36
C PHE A 14 13.66 4.95 16.16
N THR A 15 13.35 3.82 15.53
CA THR A 15 13.50 2.49 16.14
C THR A 15 14.86 1.86 15.84
N ILE A 16 15.21 0.80 16.57
CA ILE A 16 16.40 -0.02 16.28
C ILE A 16 16.39 -0.56 14.84
N ASP A 17 15.21 -0.78 14.26
CA ASP A 17 15.05 -1.19 12.86
C ASP A 17 15.53 -0.12 11.88
N THR A 18 15.45 1.17 12.26
CA THR A 18 15.97 2.28 11.44
C THR A 18 17.48 2.20 11.33
N LEU A 19 18.18 1.95 12.45
CA LEU A 19 19.63 1.71 12.47
C LEU A 19 19.99 0.42 11.73
N GLY A 20 19.24 -0.66 11.98
CA GLY A 20 19.40 -1.93 11.29
C GLY A 20 19.30 -1.78 9.77
N ARG A 21 18.37 -0.94 9.28
CA ARG A 21 18.18 -0.67 7.85
C ARG A 21 19.38 0.06 7.23
N ILE A 22 19.95 1.06 7.91
CA ILE A 22 21.18 1.74 7.46
C ILE A 22 22.31 0.71 7.30
N LEU A 23 22.48 -0.17 8.29
CA LEU A 23 23.49 -1.22 8.27
C LEU A 23 23.27 -2.20 7.10
N LYS A 24 22.01 -2.60 6.84
CA LYS A 24 21.61 -3.48 5.74
C LYS A 24 21.93 -2.91 4.35
N HIS A 25 21.71 -1.61 4.13
CA HIS A 25 21.97 -0.98 2.84
C HIS A 25 23.44 -0.61 2.61
N THR A 26 24.24 -0.53 3.68
CA THR A 26 25.67 -0.18 3.63
C THR A 26 26.57 -1.38 3.88
N ALA A 27 26.92 -1.65 5.13
CA ALA A 27 27.92 -2.64 5.52
C ALA A 27 27.50 -4.08 5.24
N LEU A 28 26.21 -4.41 5.34
CA LEU A 28 25.69 -5.76 5.08
C LEU A 28 25.14 -5.93 3.66
N ASN A 29 25.37 -4.99 2.75
CA ASN A 29 24.86 -5.09 1.38
C ASN A 29 25.80 -5.96 0.52
N PRO A 30 25.38 -7.16 0.05
CA PRO A 30 26.24 -8.01 -0.78
C PRO A 30 26.67 -7.34 -2.09
N ALA A 31 25.86 -6.42 -2.62
CA ALA A 31 26.21 -5.67 -3.84
C ALA A 31 27.39 -4.71 -3.64
N LEU A 32 27.70 -4.32 -2.39
CA LEU A 32 28.86 -3.49 -2.06
C LEU A 32 30.01 -4.36 -1.54
N THR A 33 29.73 -5.30 -0.64
CA THR A 33 30.77 -6.10 0.01
C THR A 33 31.40 -7.15 -0.92
N LEU A 34 30.65 -7.73 -1.86
CA LEU A 34 31.18 -8.71 -2.80
C LEU A 34 32.20 -8.07 -3.78
N PRO A 35 31.90 -6.96 -4.48
CA PRO A 35 32.91 -6.31 -5.34
C PRO A 35 34.14 -5.87 -4.57
N LEU A 36 33.98 -5.31 -3.36
CA LEU A 36 35.11 -4.92 -2.51
C LEU A 36 35.98 -6.12 -2.13
N LEU A 37 35.38 -7.27 -1.81
CA LEU A 37 36.11 -8.49 -1.46
C LEU A 37 36.87 -9.03 -2.67
N LEU A 38 36.25 -9.01 -3.85
CA LEU A 38 36.89 -9.43 -5.09
C LEU A 38 38.05 -8.50 -5.46
N LEU A 39 37.87 -7.18 -5.36
CA LEU A 39 38.92 -6.19 -5.62
C LEU A 39 40.09 -6.34 -4.64
N ALA A 40 39.81 -6.50 -3.34
CA ALA A 40 40.83 -6.69 -2.33
C ALA A 40 41.64 -7.97 -2.52
N ARG A 41 41.02 -9.04 -3.05
CA ARG A 41 41.68 -10.34 -3.26
C ARG A 41 42.42 -10.46 -4.58
N TYR A 42 41.88 -9.89 -5.67
CA TYR A 42 42.35 -10.16 -7.03
C TYR A 42 43.07 -8.99 -7.71
N THR A 43 43.16 -7.81 -7.08
CA THR A 43 43.93 -6.67 -7.64
C THR A 43 45.19 -6.39 -6.83
N ARG A 44 46.28 -5.99 -7.51
CA ARG A 44 47.55 -5.63 -6.84
C ARG A 44 47.37 -4.49 -5.83
N LYS A 45 46.60 -3.45 -6.20
CA LYS A 45 46.28 -2.33 -5.29
C LYS A 45 45.47 -2.78 -4.09
N GLY A 46 44.46 -3.64 -4.31
CA GLY A 46 43.64 -4.20 -3.24
C GLY A 46 44.42 -5.05 -2.25
N GLN A 47 45.35 -5.87 -2.73
CA GLN A 47 46.23 -6.68 -1.88
C GLN A 47 47.19 -5.82 -1.05
N ALA A 48 47.75 -4.75 -1.63
CA ALA A 48 48.60 -3.80 -0.90
C ALA A 48 47.84 -3.09 0.23
N VAL A 49 46.60 -2.65 -0.02
CA VAL A 49 45.74 -2.04 1.00
C VAL A 49 45.33 -3.07 2.06
N ALA A 50 44.99 -4.30 1.65
CA ALA A 50 44.64 -5.37 2.57
C ALA A 50 45.81 -5.78 3.49
N SER A 51 47.06 -5.72 3.00
CA SER A 51 48.24 -6.00 3.84
C SER A 51 48.47 -4.97 4.95
N LEU A 52 47.99 -3.73 4.77
CA LEU A 52 48.03 -2.69 5.81
C LEU A 52 46.98 -2.93 6.91
N HIS A 53 45.96 -3.74 6.64
CA HIS A 53 44.84 -4.00 7.54
C HIS A 53 44.58 -5.51 7.69
N PRO A 54 45.31 -6.23 8.56
CA PRO A 54 45.30 -7.70 8.62
C PRO A 54 43.93 -8.32 8.94
N GLY A 55 43.00 -7.58 9.55
CA GLY A 55 41.62 -8.01 9.80
C GLY A 55 40.61 -7.70 8.70
N ALA A 56 40.92 -6.79 7.76
CA ALA A 56 39.93 -6.20 6.86
C ALA A 56 39.24 -7.23 5.96
N LEU A 57 40.00 -8.16 5.37
CA LEU A 57 39.45 -9.23 4.53
C LEU A 57 38.54 -10.18 5.33
N LYS A 58 38.89 -10.48 6.58
CA LYS A 58 38.06 -11.31 7.48
C LYS A 58 36.74 -10.61 7.76
N HIS A 59 36.77 -9.34 8.17
CA HIS A 59 35.57 -8.56 8.45
C HIS A 59 34.69 -8.39 7.21
N LEU A 60 35.28 -8.10 6.06
CA LEU A 60 34.55 -7.94 4.81
C LEU A 60 33.86 -9.25 4.38
N LYS A 61 34.53 -10.39 4.55
CA LYS A 61 33.92 -11.71 4.34
C LYS A 61 32.78 -11.97 5.33
N THR A 62 32.96 -11.66 6.61
CA THR A 62 31.90 -11.81 7.62
C THR A 62 30.68 -10.94 7.27
N LEU A 63 30.89 -9.67 6.91
CA LEU A 63 29.83 -8.75 6.51
C LEU A 63 29.09 -9.25 5.26
N LEU A 64 29.81 -9.76 4.26
CA LEU A 64 29.20 -10.39 3.08
C LEU A 64 28.36 -11.60 3.46
N CYS A 65 28.88 -12.51 4.30
CA CYS A 65 28.13 -13.70 4.74
C CYS A 65 26.86 -13.32 5.51
N LEU A 66 26.95 -12.38 6.45
CA LEU A 66 25.80 -11.88 7.20
C LEU A 66 24.78 -11.21 6.27
N GLY A 67 25.25 -10.42 5.31
CA GLY A 67 24.39 -9.79 4.28
C GLY A 67 23.67 -10.79 3.38
N LEU A 68 24.36 -11.84 2.96
CA LEU A 68 23.76 -12.93 2.18
C LEU A 68 22.74 -13.71 3.02
N ALA A 69 23.07 -14.03 4.27
CA ALA A 69 22.14 -14.70 5.18
C ALA A 69 20.86 -13.87 5.39
N ASP A 70 20.98 -12.55 5.61
CA ASP A 70 19.83 -11.65 5.74
C ASP A 70 18.99 -11.59 4.44
N ARG A 71 19.63 -11.55 3.27
CA ARG A 71 18.95 -11.59 1.97
C ARG A 71 18.18 -12.90 1.76
N ILE A 72 18.78 -14.02 2.11
CA ILE A 72 18.15 -15.34 2.02
C ILE A 72 17.00 -15.44 3.02
N SER A 73 17.20 -15.02 4.27
CA SER A 73 16.15 -14.97 5.30
C SER A 73 14.97 -14.13 4.81
N GLY A 74 15.21 -12.90 4.34
CA GLY A 74 14.14 -12.05 3.83
C GLY A 74 13.48 -12.57 2.55
N TRP A 75 14.18 -13.38 1.74
CA TRP A 75 13.57 -14.09 0.63
C TRP A 75 12.67 -15.23 1.12
N LEU A 76 13.13 -16.03 2.09
CA LEU A 76 12.33 -17.09 2.73
C LEU A 76 11.11 -16.51 3.44
N ASP A 77 11.26 -15.41 4.19
CA ASP A 77 10.16 -14.74 4.89
C ASP A 77 9.08 -14.31 3.90
N ARG A 78 9.46 -13.70 2.77
CA ARG A 78 8.52 -13.34 1.70
C ARG A 78 7.89 -14.57 1.05
N ALA A 79 8.68 -15.60 0.79
CA ALA A 79 8.18 -16.83 0.18
C ALA A 79 7.16 -17.50 1.10
N VAL A 80 7.46 -17.65 2.39
CA VAL A 80 6.55 -18.21 3.39
C VAL A 80 5.31 -17.34 3.57
N ALA A 81 5.47 -16.01 3.71
CA ALA A 81 4.35 -15.08 3.87
C ALA A 81 3.40 -15.11 2.67
N ASN A 82 3.93 -15.31 1.46
CA ASN A 82 3.13 -15.46 0.24
C ASN A 82 2.70 -16.90 -0.04
N ASN A 83 2.92 -17.85 0.88
CA ASN A 83 2.64 -19.27 0.67
C ASN A 83 3.29 -19.86 -0.60
N TRP A 84 4.50 -19.40 -0.91
CA TRP A 84 5.29 -19.75 -2.09
C TRP A 84 4.61 -19.44 -3.42
N THR A 85 3.54 -18.63 -3.42
CA THR A 85 2.87 -18.16 -4.63
C THR A 85 3.35 -16.74 -4.99
N ASN A 86 3.32 -16.44 -6.28
CA ASN A 86 3.50 -15.09 -6.79
C ASN A 86 2.30 -14.78 -7.69
N ASP A 87 1.54 -13.76 -7.32
CA ASP A 87 0.44 -13.27 -8.14
C ASP A 87 0.99 -12.35 -9.25
N VAL A 88 0.44 -12.49 -10.46
CA VAL A 88 0.87 -11.74 -11.65
C VAL A 88 -0.35 -11.05 -12.24
N TYR A 89 -0.33 -9.72 -12.22
CA TYR A 89 -1.39 -8.89 -12.76
C TYR A 89 -1.33 -8.80 -14.28
N ASP A 90 -2.41 -9.22 -14.93
CA ASP A 90 -2.68 -8.94 -16.34
C ASP A 90 -3.63 -7.74 -16.39
N TRP A 91 -3.06 -6.53 -16.42
CA TRP A 91 -3.77 -5.26 -16.36
C TRP A 91 -4.92 -5.12 -17.38
N SER A 92 -4.91 -5.87 -18.48
CA SER A 92 -5.99 -5.90 -19.46
C SER A 92 -7.27 -6.60 -18.97
N LYS A 93 -7.14 -7.48 -17.98
CA LYS A 93 -8.24 -8.25 -17.38
C LYS A 93 -8.72 -7.67 -16.05
N GLU A 94 -7.98 -6.72 -15.49
CA GLU A 94 -8.31 -6.15 -14.19
C GLU A 94 -9.54 -5.25 -14.24
N LEU A 95 -10.25 -5.20 -13.12
CA LEU A 95 -11.32 -4.23 -12.87
C LEU A 95 -11.00 -3.52 -11.57
N VAL A 96 -10.70 -2.22 -11.67
CA VAL A 96 -10.27 -1.39 -10.55
C VAL A 96 -11.44 -0.54 -10.07
N VAL A 97 -11.82 -0.68 -8.80
CA VAL A 97 -12.75 0.24 -8.13
C VAL A 97 -11.94 1.36 -7.48
N VAL A 98 -12.25 2.61 -7.80
CA VAL A 98 -11.63 3.80 -7.19
C VAL A 98 -12.71 4.63 -6.51
N THR A 99 -12.59 4.82 -5.20
CA THR A 99 -13.47 5.76 -4.49
C THR A 99 -12.96 7.18 -4.58
N GLY A 100 -13.83 8.18 -4.70
CA GLY A 100 -13.40 9.58 -4.80
C GLY A 100 -12.70 9.89 -6.12
N GLY A 101 -13.05 9.18 -7.20
CA GLY A 101 -12.38 9.25 -8.50
C GLY A 101 -12.88 10.38 -9.41
N SER A 102 -13.86 11.18 -8.97
CA SER A 102 -14.40 12.28 -9.77
C SER A 102 -13.49 13.49 -9.82
N ASP A 103 -12.61 13.67 -8.83
CA ASP A 103 -11.71 14.83 -8.76
C ASP A 103 -10.35 14.55 -8.07
N GLY A 104 -9.45 15.53 -8.09
CA GLY A 104 -8.19 15.54 -7.33
C GLY A 104 -7.28 14.34 -7.61
N ILE A 105 -6.78 13.72 -6.53
CA ILE A 105 -5.88 12.55 -6.61
C ILE A 105 -6.59 11.35 -7.25
N GLY A 106 -7.87 11.13 -6.93
CA GLY A 106 -8.65 10.03 -7.47
C GLY A 106 -8.81 10.14 -8.98
N LYS A 107 -9.12 11.34 -9.49
CA LYS A 107 -9.14 11.64 -10.93
C LYS A 107 -7.80 11.31 -11.61
N ALA A 108 -6.69 11.74 -11.03
CA ALA A 108 -5.37 11.44 -11.59
C ALA A 108 -5.09 9.93 -11.64
N ILE A 109 -5.47 9.18 -10.59
CA ILE A 109 -5.37 7.72 -10.56
C ILE A 109 -6.22 7.10 -11.68
N VAL A 110 -7.49 7.51 -11.80
CA VAL A 110 -8.43 6.98 -12.80
C VAL A 110 -7.89 7.22 -14.21
N LEU A 111 -7.45 8.44 -14.53
CA LEU A 111 -6.93 8.79 -15.86
C LEU A 111 -5.67 7.99 -16.19
N LEU A 112 -4.74 7.84 -15.25
CA LEU A 112 -3.52 7.04 -15.45
C LEU A 112 -3.82 5.55 -15.68
N LEU A 113 -4.85 5.01 -15.03
CA LEU A 113 -5.29 3.62 -15.26
C LEU A 113 -5.98 3.51 -16.63
N ALA A 114 -6.83 4.47 -16.97
CA ALA A 114 -7.55 4.50 -18.24
C ALA A 114 -6.63 4.67 -19.46
N GLU A 115 -5.55 5.47 -19.36
CA GLU A 115 -4.51 5.58 -20.39
C GLU A 115 -3.86 4.24 -20.74
N ARG A 116 -3.89 3.28 -19.81
CA ARG A 116 -3.38 1.91 -20.01
C ARG A 116 -4.46 0.93 -20.48
N GLY A 117 -5.66 1.41 -20.76
CA GLY A 117 -6.81 0.60 -21.16
C GLY A 117 -7.43 -0.22 -20.02
N ILE A 118 -7.06 0.06 -18.77
CA ILE A 118 -7.58 -0.67 -17.60
C ILE A 118 -9.04 -0.25 -17.37
N ARG A 119 -9.89 -1.22 -17.01
CA ARG A 119 -11.29 -0.98 -16.67
C ARG A 119 -11.37 -0.38 -15.27
N VAL A 120 -12.04 0.77 -15.14
CA VAL A 120 -12.14 1.49 -13.87
C VAL A 120 -13.59 1.80 -13.54
N ALA A 121 -14.01 1.43 -12.33
CA ALA A 121 -15.27 1.84 -11.75
C ALA A 121 -15.01 2.96 -10.73
N VAL A 122 -15.57 4.14 -10.97
CA VAL A 122 -15.47 5.29 -10.07
C VAL A 122 -16.69 5.31 -9.15
N LEU A 123 -16.46 5.26 -7.84
CA LEU A 123 -17.49 5.46 -6.83
C LEU A 123 -17.32 6.85 -6.21
N ASP A 124 -18.27 7.74 -6.46
CA ASP A 124 -18.21 9.12 -5.96
C ASP A 124 -19.61 9.67 -5.72
N ILE A 125 -19.73 10.65 -4.83
CA ILE A 125 -20.98 11.38 -4.60
C ILE A 125 -21.18 12.47 -5.68
N GLN A 126 -20.10 12.92 -6.30
CA GLN A 126 -20.11 13.96 -7.33
C GLN A 126 -19.95 13.35 -8.73
N PRO A 127 -20.55 13.96 -9.77
CA PRO A 127 -20.25 13.58 -11.15
C PRO A 127 -18.77 13.84 -11.47
N LEU A 128 -18.24 13.16 -12.49
CA LEU A 128 -16.86 13.32 -12.93
C LEU A 128 -16.58 14.77 -13.36
N THR A 129 -15.44 15.34 -12.96
CA THR A 129 -14.99 16.67 -13.41
C THR A 129 -14.23 16.63 -14.73
N TYR A 130 -14.37 15.53 -15.47
CA TYR A 130 -13.69 15.24 -16.72
C TYR A 130 -14.55 14.35 -17.60
N GLU A 131 -14.25 14.35 -18.89
CA GLU A 131 -14.87 13.43 -19.83
C GLU A 131 -14.42 12.00 -19.54
N ALA A 132 -15.38 11.10 -19.31
CA ALA A 132 -15.10 9.72 -18.97
C ALA A 132 -14.41 9.00 -20.15
N PRO A 133 -13.19 8.46 -19.97
CA PRO A 133 -12.61 7.56 -20.97
C PRO A 133 -13.49 6.32 -21.16
N PRO A 134 -13.43 5.62 -22.32
CA PRO A 134 -14.31 4.48 -22.60
C PRO A 134 -14.19 3.31 -21.60
N SER A 135 -13.04 3.15 -20.95
CA SER A 135 -12.82 2.11 -19.94
C SER A 135 -13.29 2.50 -18.53
N VAL A 136 -13.80 3.72 -18.35
CA VAL A 136 -14.21 4.28 -17.06
C VAL A 136 -15.72 4.36 -16.95
N HIS A 137 -16.27 3.78 -15.88
CA HIS A 137 -17.68 3.90 -15.53
C HIS A 137 -17.84 4.58 -14.17
N HIS A 138 -18.63 5.64 -14.12
CA HIS A 138 -18.98 6.33 -12.88
C HIS A 138 -20.28 5.79 -12.30
N THR A 139 -20.29 5.53 -11.00
CA THR A 139 -21.47 5.16 -10.23
C THR A 139 -21.60 6.08 -9.02
N HIS A 140 -22.75 6.74 -8.89
CA HIS A 140 -23.02 7.59 -7.73
C HIS A 140 -23.02 6.74 -6.45
N CYS A 141 -22.25 7.15 -5.44
CA CYS A 141 -22.11 6.44 -4.17
C CYS A 141 -21.86 7.41 -3.01
N ASP A 142 -22.78 7.46 -2.06
CA ASP A 142 -22.53 8.11 -0.77
C ASP A 142 -21.82 7.12 0.17
N LEU A 143 -20.52 7.32 0.36
CA LEU A 143 -19.68 6.47 1.22
C LEU A 143 -20.02 6.57 2.71
N SER A 144 -20.81 7.56 3.14
CA SER A 144 -21.32 7.60 4.51
C SER A 144 -22.52 6.67 4.75
N SER A 145 -23.04 6.01 3.70
CA SER A 145 -24.24 5.17 3.73
C SER A 145 -23.93 3.73 3.27
N PRO A 146 -23.91 2.74 4.19
CA PRO A 146 -23.69 1.33 3.82
C PRO A 146 -24.67 0.79 2.76
N PRO A 147 -25.98 1.12 2.78
CA PRO A 147 -26.90 0.76 1.69
C PRO A 147 -26.49 1.36 0.33
N SER A 148 -26.01 2.60 0.30
CA SER A 148 -25.53 3.23 -0.93
C SER A 148 -24.28 2.51 -1.48
N ILE A 149 -23.36 2.11 -0.59
CA ILE A 149 -22.17 1.35 -0.97
C ILE A 149 -22.56 0.00 -1.58
N SER A 150 -23.45 -0.75 -0.92
CA SER A 150 -23.92 -2.05 -1.41
C SER A 150 -24.59 -1.93 -2.78
N ALA A 151 -25.44 -0.92 -2.98
CA ALA A 151 -26.09 -0.67 -4.26
C ALA A 151 -25.08 -0.31 -5.36
N ALA A 152 -24.10 0.54 -5.05
CA ALA A 152 -23.07 0.93 -6.01
C ALA A 152 -22.18 -0.25 -6.43
N VAL A 153 -21.76 -1.10 -5.49
CA VAL A 153 -20.98 -2.32 -5.78
C VAL A 153 -21.79 -3.28 -6.67
N ALA A 154 -23.08 -3.46 -6.40
CA ALA A 154 -23.95 -4.27 -7.25
C ALA A 154 -24.06 -3.70 -8.67
N ALA A 155 -24.22 -2.39 -8.82
CA ALA A 155 -24.28 -1.71 -10.11
C ALA A 155 -22.97 -1.86 -10.90
N VAL A 156 -21.81 -1.74 -10.25
CA VAL A 156 -20.50 -1.96 -10.87
C VAL A 156 -20.37 -3.38 -11.41
N ARG A 157 -20.74 -4.39 -10.59
CA ARG A 157 -20.69 -5.80 -11.01
C ARG A 157 -21.60 -6.06 -12.20
N ALA A 158 -22.79 -5.47 -12.22
CA ALA A 158 -23.74 -5.60 -13.33
C ALA A 158 -23.22 -4.93 -14.60
N HIS A 159 -22.66 -3.71 -14.49
CA HIS A 159 -22.15 -2.97 -15.64
C HIS A 159 -20.99 -3.68 -16.35
N PHE A 160 -20.02 -4.17 -15.58
CA PHE A 160 -18.82 -4.83 -16.15
C PHE A 160 -18.97 -6.35 -16.32
N ALA A 161 -20.09 -6.93 -15.86
CA ALA A 161 -20.31 -8.38 -15.80
C ALA A 161 -19.12 -9.14 -15.16
N ALA A 162 -18.46 -8.53 -14.17
CA ALA A 162 -17.23 -9.04 -13.56
C ALA A 162 -17.10 -8.60 -12.10
N ALA A 163 -16.40 -9.40 -11.30
CA ALA A 163 -15.97 -9.00 -9.97
C ALA A 163 -14.75 -8.07 -10.06
N PRO A 164 -14.71 -6.97 -9.28
CA PRO A 164 -13.50 -6.17 -9.14
C PRO A 164 -12.33 -6.98 -8.58
N THR A 165 -11.13 -6.73 -9.09
CA THR A 165 -9.87 -7.36 -8.66
C THR A 165 -8.97 -6.39 -7.89
N VAL A 166 -9.22 -5.08 -8.03
CA VAL A 166 -8.50 -4.05 -7.27
C VAL A 166 -9.49 -3.08 -6.64
N LEU A 167 -9.29 -2.78 -5.35
CA LEU A 167 -10.00 -1.74 -4.62
C LEU A 167 -9.02 -0.66 -4.18
N ILE A 168 -9.24 0.58 -4.63
CA ILE A 168 -8.51 1.77 -4.21
C ILE A 168 -9.45 2.65 -3.38
N ASN A 169 -9.29 2.55 -2.05
CA ASN A 169 -9.92 3.40 -1.07
C ASN A 169 -9.22 4.76 -1.06
N ASN A 170 -9.66 5.69 -1.91
CA ASN A 170 -9.07 7.02 -2.07
C ASN A 170 -9.91 8.15 -1.47
N ALA A 171 -11.24 8.03 -1.50
CA ALA A 171 -12.14 9.07 -1.01
C ALA A 171 -11.80 9.51 0.42
N GLY A 172 -11.93 10.81 0.68
CA GLY A 172 -11.81 11.32 2.03
C GLY A 172 -12.33 12.74 2.17
N VAL A 173 -12.76 13.08 3.39
CA VAL A 173 -13.20 14.42 3.77
C VAL A 173 -12.37 14.95 4.93
N CYS A 174 -12.20 16.27 4.96
CA CYS A 174 -11.52 17.01 6.00
C CYS A 174 -12.19 18.38 6.14
N PHE A 175 -12.88 18.63 7.25
CA PHE A 175 -13.60 19.89 7.47
C PHE A 175 -12.77 20.98 8.14
N GLY A 176 -11.72 20.63 8.89
CA GLY A 176 -10.77 21.61 9.45
C GLY A 176 -11.31 22.43 10.62
N HIS A 177 -12.17 21.85 11.47
CA HIS A 177 -12.72 22.54 12.64
C HIS A 177 -11.88 22.30 13.92
N PRO A 178 -11.86 23.25 14.87
CA PRO A 178 -11.37 22.97 16.20
C PRO A 178 -12.21 21.85 16.82
N LEU A 179 -11.57 20.81 17.35
CA LEU A 179 -12.30 19.63 17.85
C LEU A 179 -13.37 19.98 18.88
N LEU A 180 -13.05 20.89 19.81
CA LEU A 180 -13.93 21.29 20.90
C LEU A 180 -15.19 22.04 20.44
N SER A 181 -15.19 22.58 19.23
CA SER A 181 -16.33 23.30 18.64
C SER A 181 -16.84 22.64 17.36
N SER A 182 -16.32 21.47 17.00
CA SER A 182 -16.72 20.77 15.80
C SER A 182 -18.12 20.17 15.98
N PRO A 183 -19.07 20.41 15.07
CA PRO A 183 -20.37 19.76 15.10
C PRO A 183 -20.22 18.23 15.09
N PRO A 184 -20.92 17.48 15.97
CA PRO A 184 -20.78 16.02 16.06
C PRO A 184 -20.99 15.31 14.73
N HIS A 185 -21.97 15.75 13.93
CA HIS A 185 -22.28 15.15 12.64
C HIS A 185 -21.11 15.21 11.64
N LEU A 186 -20.26 16.23 11.70
CA LEU A 186 -19.08 16.33 10.85
C LEU A 186 -18.00 15.32 11.27
N ILE A 187 -17.78 15.16 12.58
CA ILE A 187 -16.87 14.14 13.12
C ILE A 187 -17.33 12.75 12.67
N HIS A 188 -18.61 12.44 12.84
CA HIS A 188 -19.19 11.17 12.39
C HIS A 188 -19.01 10.97 10.88
N LYS A 189 -19.27 12.01 10.07
CA LYS A 189 -19.10 11.96 8.61
C LYS A 189 -17.64 11.73 8.21
N THR A 190 -16.68 12.35 8.89
CA THR A 190 -15.24 12.12 8.69
C THR A 190 -14.88 10.65 8.88
N PHE A 191 -15.31 10.02 9.98
CA PHE A 191 -15.04 8.60 10.24
C PHE A 191 -15.83 7.66 9.31
N ALA A 192 -17.08 7.99 9.00
CA ALA A 192 -17.91 7.20 8.11
C ALA A 192 -17.25 7.06 6.73
N ILE A 193 -16.76 8.15 6.16
CA ILE A 193 -16.13 8.16 4.83
C ILE A 193 -14.69 7.69 4.87
N ASN A 194 -13.86 8.22 5.78
CA ASN A 194 -12.42 7.98 5.75
C ASN A 194 -12.00 6.62 6.32
N THR A 195 -12.90 5.94 7.05
CA THR A 195 -12.59 4.71 7.79
C THR A 195 -13.64 3.62 7.58
N LEU A 196 -14.90 3.86 7.96
CA LEU A 196 -15.91 2.80 7.97
C LEU A 196 -16.28 2.35 6.54
N ALA A 197 -16.33 3.28 5.58
CA ALA A 197 -16.53 2.95 4.18
C ALA A 197 -15.48 1.96 3.65
N HIS A 198 -14.22 2.07 4.10
CA HIS A 198 -13.15 1.16 3.69
C HIS A 198 -13.44 -0.27 4.19
N ALA A 199 -13.91 -0.42 5.43
CA ALA A 199 -14.29 -1.71 5.99
C ALA A 199 -15.48 -2.32 5.24
N HIS A 200 -16.51 -1.53 4.94
CA HIS A 200 -17.68 -1.99 4.20
C HIS A 200 -17.34 -2.42 2.76
N LEU A 201 -16.54 -1.62 2.05
CA LEU A 201 -16.05 -1.98 0.72
C LEU A 201 -15.19 -3.23 0.78
N ALA A 202 -14.35 -3.37 1.81
CA ALA A 202 -13.54 -4.55 2.01
C ALA A 202 -14.39 -5.82 2.18
N GLN A 203 -15.42 -5.78 3.04
CA GLN A 203 -16.36 -6.87 3.24
C GLN A 203 -17.11 -7.28 1.97
N LEU A 204 -17.43 -6.32 1.10
CA LEU A 204 -18.16 -6.60 -0.14
C LEU A 204 -17.27 -7.08 -1.28
N LEU A 205 -16.02 -6.58 -1.37
CA LEU A 205 -15.16 -6.76 -2.54
C LEU A 205 -14.03 -7.77 -2.34
N LEU A 206 -13.53 -8.00 -1.12
CA LEU A 206 -12.45 -8.98 -0.90
C LEU A 206 -12.87 -10.44 -0.96
N PRO A 207 -14.06 -10.90 -0.55
CA PRO A 207 -14.40 -12.32 -0.61
C PRO A 207 -14.15 -12.98 -1.99
N PRO A 208 -14.57 -12.41 -3.14
CA PRO A 208 -14.23 -12.99 -4.44
C PRO A 208 -12.74 -12.91 -4.78
N MET A 209 -12.01 -11.89 -4.32
CA MET A 209 -10.56 -11.78 -4.50
C MET A 209 -9.81 -12.88 -3.74
N ILE A 210 -10.25 -13.17 -2.51
CA ILE A 210 -9.69 -14.25 -1.67
C ILE A 210 -10.00 -15.61 -2.30
N ALA A 211 -11.23 -15.83 -2.76
CA ALA A 211 -11.63 -17.07 -3.42
C ALA A 211 -10.85 -17.33 -4.71
N ALA A 212 -10.49 -16.28 -5.45
CA ALA A 212 -9.66 -16.36 -6.66
C ALA A 212 -8.15 -16.42 -6.38
N ASP A 213 -7.73 -16.27 -5.11
CA ASP A 213 -6.34 -15.99 -4.69
C ASP A 213 -5.68 -14.87 -5.53
N HIS A 214 -6.47 -13.87 -5.89
CA HIS A 214 -6.06 -12.77 -6.76
C HIS A 214 -6.80 -11.49 -6.39
N GLY A 215 -6.07 -10.49 -5.92
CA GLY A 215 -6.64 -9.18 -5.65
C GLY A 215 -5.75 -8.22 -4.89
N MET A 216 -6.06 -6.92 -5.03
CA MET A 216 -5.28 -5.84 -4.45
C MET A 216 -6.17 -4.84 -3.74
N LEU A 217 -5.84 -4.55 -2.49
CA LEU A 217 -6.43 -3.47 -1.70
C LEU A 217 -5.40 -2.36 -1.51
N VAL A 218 -5.76 -1.14 -1.89
CA VAL A 218 -4.97 0.07 -1.67
C VAL A 218 -5.77 1.03 -0.80
N THR A 219 -5.18 1.48 0.31
CA THR A 219 -5.76 2.49 1.18
C THR A 219 -4.96 3.79 1.10
N ILE A 220 -5.59 4.86 0.63
CA ILE A 220 -5.00 6.21 0.65
C ILE A 220 -5.26 6.86 2.01
N ALA A 221 -4.23 6.78 2.85
CA ALA A 221 -4.21 7.44 4.14
C ALA A 221 -3.68 8.88 4.03
N SER A 222 -3.02 9.39 5.07
CA SER A 222 -2.40 10.71 5.09
C SER A 222 -1.20 10.71 6.04
N GLN A 223 -0.26 11.63 5.86
CA GLN A 223 0.74 11.94 6.88
C GLN A 223 0.08 12.30 8.23
N ALA A 224 -1.14 12.83 8.20
CA ALA A 224 -1.96 13.10 9.38
C ALA A 224 -2.26 11.86 10.23
N ALA A 225 -2.11 10.64 9.69
CA ALA A 225 -2.20 9.40 10.46
C ALA A 225 -1.07 9.25 11.49
N TYR A 226 0.05 9.95 11.30
CA TYR A 226 1.23 9.88 12.17
C TYR A 226 1.45 11.16 12.97
N VAL A 227 1.16 12.32 12.37
CA VAL A 227 1.37 13.62 13.00
C VAL A 227 0.12 14.48 12.83
N ALA A 228 -0.57 14.76 13.93
CA ALA A 228 -1.77 15.58 13.93
C ALA A 228 -1.42 17.08 14.01
N ALA A 229 -1.95 17.88 13.08
CA ALA A 229 -1.90 19.32 13.16
C ALA A 229 -3.15 19.88 13.87
N PRO A 230 -3.08 21.09 14.45
CA PRO A 230 -4.26 21.78 14.97
C PRO A 230 -5.41 21.83 13.95
N TYR A 231 -6.65 21.77 14.43
CA TYR A 231 -7.89 21.76 13.61
C TYR A 231 -8.12 20.52 12.75
N LEU A 232 -7.25 19.51 12.82
CA LEU A 232 -7.37 18.26 12.07
C LEU A 232 -7.55 17.03 12.97
N ALA A 233 -8.03 17.20 14.21
CA ALA A 233 -8.02 16.11 15.18
C ALA A 233 -8.89 14.91 14.76
N ASP A 234 -10.11 15.15 14.29
CA ASP A 234 -11.01 14.12 13.77
C ASP A 234 -10.47 13.50 12.48
N TYR A 235 -9.93 14.32 11.57
CA TYR A 235 -9.31 13.88 10.34
C TYR A 235 -8.09 12.98 10.59
N ALA A 236 -7.15 13.42 11.41
CA ALA A 236 -5.96 12.68 11.80
C ALA A 236 -6.32 11.35 12.46
N ALA A 237 -7.28 11.37 13.40
CA ALA A 237 -7.78 10.16 14.03
C ALA A 237 -8.42 9.19 13.03
N SER A 238 -9.24 9.68 12.08
CA SER A 238 -9.83 8.84 11.04
C SER A 238 -8.79 8.21 10.09
N LYS A 239 -7.72 8.95 9.76
CA LYS A 239 -6.63 8.44 8.90
C LYS A 239 -5.72 7.48 9.65
N ALA A 240 -5.50 7.68 10.95
CA ALA A 240 -4.84 6.69 11.81
C ALA A 240 -5.68 5.40 11.90
N ALA A 241 -7.00 5.51 12.05
CA ALA A 241 -7.90 4.36 12.07
C ALA A 241 -7.91 3.61 10.72
N ALA A 242 -7.93 4.33 9.60
CA ALA A 242 -7.85 3.74 8.26
C ALA A 242 -6.54 2.97 8.03
N LEU A 243 -5.42 3.50 8.54
CA LEU A 243 -4.13 2.82 8.50
C LEU A 243 -4.14 1.56 9.36
N ALA A 244 -4.62 1.65 10.60
CA ALA A 244 -4.70 0.50 11.51
C ALA A 244 -5.60 -0.61 10.94
N LEU A 245 -6.73 -0.24 10.32
CA LEU A 245 -7.61 -1.18 9.63
C LEU A 245 -6.89 -1.90 8.49
N HIS A 246 -6.10 -1.18 7.68
CA HIS A 246 -5.33 -1.77 6.59
C HIS A 246 -4.25 -2.73 7.12
N GLU A 247 -3.53 -2.35 8.18
CA GLU A 247 -2.52 -3.20 8.83
C GLU A 247 -3.13 -4.49 9.40
N ALA A 248 -4.26 -4.38 10.10
CA ALA A 248 -4.98 -5.54 10.64
C ALA A 248 -5.45 -6.47 9.51
N LEU A 249 -6.08 -5.92 8.48
CA LEU A 249 -6.57 -6.71 7.35
C LEU A 249 -5.41 -7.38 6.60
N ALA A 250 -4.27 -6.71 6.41
CA ALA A 250 -3.10 -7.31 5.79
C ALA A 250 -2.55 -8.49 6.60
N ALA A 251 -2.65 -8.46 7.93
CA ALA A 251 -2.26 -9.58 8.80
C ALA A 251 -3.31 -10.71 8.82
N GLU A 252 -4.59 -10.38 8.70
CA GLU A 252 -5.70 -11.35 8.66
C GLU A 252 -5.76 -12.11 7.34
N LEU A 253 -5.58 -11.45 6.20
CA LEU A 253 -5.79 -12.04 4.86
C LEU A 253 -5.03 -13.36 4.60
N PRO A 254 -3.74 -13.50 4.96
CA PRO A 254 -3.04 -14.77 4.81
C PRO A 254 -3.68 -15.93 5.58
N THR A 255 -4.37 -15.64 6.70
CA THR A 255 -5.07 -16.64 7.53
C THR A 255 -6.42 -17.07 6.95
N LEU A 256 -7.00 -16.27 6.05
CA LEU A 256 -8.31 -16.51 5.45
C LEU A 256 -8.24 -17.33 4.15
N ARG A 257 -7.03 -17.56 3.62
CA ARG A 257 -6.81 -18.39 2.44
C ARG A 257 -7.27 -19.83 2.70
N GLY A 258 -8.16 -20.34 1.85
CA GLY A 258 -8.71 -21.70 1.97
C GLY A 258 -9.91 -21.84 2.90
N MET A 259 -10.40 -20.75 3.50
CA MET A 259 -11.72 -20.74 4.14
C MET A 259 -12.80 -20.64 3.05
N ALA A 260 -13.81 -21.52 3.11
CA ALA A 260 -14.99 -21.43 2.27
C ALA A 260 -15.89 -20.28 2.76
N TRP A 261 -16.29 -19.39 1.85
CA TRP A 261 -17.18 -18.24 2.10
C TRP A 261 -18.49 -18.41 1.33
#